data_AF-A0A1I3GSV1-F1
#
_entry.id   AF-A0A1I3GSV1-F1
#
_cell.length_a   1.000
_cell.length_b   1.000
_cell.length_c   1.000
_cell.angle_alpha   90.00
_cell.angle_beta   90.00
_cell.angle_gamma   90.00
#
_symmetry.space_group_name_H-M   'P 1'
#
loop_
_entity.id
_entity.type
_entity.pdbx_description
1 polymer ?
#
loop_
_entity_poly.entity_id
_entity_poly.type
_entity_poly.pdbx_seq_one_letter_code
_entity_poly.pdbx_strand_id
1 'polypeptide(L)'
;MVWYYMARLWTCIWVIALVVCASFFYSNFTAMHEQERPFDAVQWRSLSQEARLNDPGCVRGGMALFLLDNDSLDGLSVASVKELLGEADTVLANQLHYARTTP
;
A
#
# COMPACT_ATOMS: atom_id res chain seq x y z
N MET A 1 -24.37 10.30 -46.40
CA MET A 1 -23.26 9.37 -46.04
C MET A 1 -22.13 10.06 -45.27
N VAL A 2 -21.73 11.30 -45.60
CA VAL A 2 -20.59 12.01 -44.97
C VAL A 2 -20.71 12.19 -43.43
N TRP A 3 -21.91 12.46 -42.92
CA TRP A 3 -22.16 12.64 -41.48
C TRP A 3 -21.84 11.41 -40.62
N TYR A 4 -22.09 10.21 -41.17
CA TYR A 4 -21.84 8.94 -40.48
C TYR A 4 -20.34 8.66 -40.33
N TYR A 5 -19.54 9.05 -41.31
CA TYR A 5 -18.07 8.94 -41.25
C TYR A 5 -17.46 9.94 -40.26
N MET A 6 -17.99 11.16 -40.21
CA MET A 6 -17.60 12.17 -39.23
C MET A 6 -17.94 11.71 -37.81
N ALA A 7 -19.19 11.29 -37.55
CA ALA A 7 -19.61 10.79 -36.24
C ALA A 7 -18.80 9.56 -35.80
N ARG A 8 -18.48 8.65 -36.73
CA ARG A 8 -17.68 7.45 -36.46
C ARG A 8 -16.24 7.78 -36.06
N LEU A 9 -15.59 8.74 -36.75
CA LEU A 9 -14.24 9.20 -36.39
C LEU A 9 -14.24 9.84 -35.00
N TRP A 10 -15.23 10.68 -34.69
CA TRP A 10 -15.37 11.29 -33.37
C TRP A 10 -15.59 10.25 -32.27
N THR A 11 -16.44 9.24 -32.50
CA THR A 11 -16.62 8.15 -31.53
C THR A 11 -15.33 7.35 -31.31
N CYS A 12 -14.55 7.09 -32.35
CA CYS A 12 -13.26 6.42 -32.21
C CYS A 12 -12.27 7.25 -31.37
N ILE A 13 -12.22 8.56 -31.58
CA ILE A 13 -11.36 9.46 -30.79
C ILE A 13 -11.74 9.43 -29.31
N TRP A 14 -13.04 9.50 -29.00
CA TRP A 14 -13.52 9.44 -27.61
C TRP A 14 -13.22 8.09 -26.95
N VAL A 15 -13.42 6.98 -27.65
CA VAL A 15 -13.09 5.64 -27.11
C VAL A 15 -11.59 5.51 -26.85
N ILE A 16 -10.74 5.98 -27.77
CA ILE A 16 -9.29 5.97 -27.59
C ILE A 16 -8.89 6.84 -26.40
N ALA A 17 -9.44 8.05 -26.28
CA ALA A 17 -9.17 8.93 -25.15
C ALA A 17 -9.57 8.28 -23.82
N LEU A 18 -10.73 7.60 -23.77
CA LEU A 18 -11.21 6.92 -22.56
C LEU A 18 -10.30 5.75 -22.18
N VAL A 19 -9.86 4.94 -23.14
CA VAL A 19 -8.91 3.84 -22.91
C VAL A 19 -7.56 4.37 -22.42
N VAL A 20 -7.03 5.45 -23.01
CA VAL A 20 -5.79 6.08 -22.57
C VAL A 20 -5.91 6.61 -21.14
N CYS A 21 -6.99 7.32 -20.82
CA CYS A 21 -7.26 7.80 -19.47
C CYS A 21 -7.35 6.63 -18.48
N ALA A 22 -8.17 5.61 -18.77
CA ALA A 22 -8.31 4.43 -17.92
C ALA A 22 -6.97 3.71 -17.70
N SER A 23 -6.15 3.59 -18.74
CA SER A 23 -4.83 2.94 -18.65
C SER A 23 -3.83 3.75 -17.83
N PHE A 24 -3.88 5.08 -17.96
CA PHE A 24 -3.06 5.99 -17.15
C PHE A 24 -3.47 5.94 -15.68
N PHE A 25 -4.76 6.01 -15.38
CA PHE A 25 -5.27 5.86 -14.01
C PHE A 25 -4.90 4.50 -13.43
N TYR A 26 -5.16 3.42 -14.17
CA TYR A 26 -4.81 2.07 -13.73
C TYR A 26 -3.33 1.95 -13.40
N SER A 27 -2.44 2.38 -14.32
CA SER A 27 -0.99 2.34 -14.09
C SER A 27 -0.55 3.16 -12.89
N ASN A 28 -1.12 4.35 -12.67
CA ASN A 28 -0.78 5.19 -11.51
C ASN A 28 -1.23 4.54 -10.19
N PHE A 29 -2.40 3.90 -10.16
CA PHE A 29 -2.90 3.21 -8.96
C PHE A 29 -2.14 1.90 -8.69
N THR A 30 -1.81 1.12 -9.73
CA THR A 30 -1.04 -0.12 -9.55
C THR A 30 0.44 0.14 -9.26
N ALA A 31 1.01 1.24 -9.76
CA ALA A 31 2.40 1.62 -9.47
C ALA A 31 2.63 2.05 -8.00
N MET A 32 1.56 2.36 -7.25
CA MET A 32 1.64 2.65 -5.82
C MET A 32 1.69 1.41 -4.92
N HIS A 33 1.80 0.21 -5.48
CA HIS A 33 2.15 -0.96 -4.67
C HIS A 33 3.60 -0.79 -4.23
N GLU A 34 3.79 -0.37 -2.97
CA GLU A 34 5.07 -0.38 -2.30
C GLU A 34 5.71 -1.74 -2.54
N GLN A 35 6.90 -1.74 -3.15
CA GLN A 35 7.63 -2.97 -3.40
C GLN A 35 7.80 -3.70 -2.07
N GLU A 36 7.41 -4.98 -2.05
CA GLU A 36 7.64 -5.86 -0.92
C GLU A 36 9.11 -5.73 -0.52
N ARG A 37 9.33 -5.37 0.75
CA ARG A 37 10.68 -5.22 1.30
C ARG A 37 10.90 -6.27 2.37
N PRO A 38 12.08 -6.91 2.40
CA PRO A 38 12.42 -7.85 3.46
C PRO A 38 12.28 -7.17 4.83
N PHE A 39 11.71 -7.90 5.77
CA PHE A 39 11.48 -7.38 7.11
C PHE A 39 12.80 -7.16 7.87
N ASP A 40 12.96 -5.95 8.42
CA ASP A 40 14.06 -5.58 9.31
C ASP A 40 13.47 -4.97 10.59
N ALA A 41 13.66 -5.65 11.72
CA ALA A 41 13.12 -5.22 13.02
C ALA A 41 13.74 -3.92 13.54
N VAL A 42 14.99 -3.62 13.21
CA VAL A 42 15.66 -2.38 13.64
C VAL A 42 15.10 -1.20 12.84
N GLN A 43 15.02 -1.35 11.51
CA GLN A 43 14.48 -0.32 10.63
C GLN A 43 12.98 -0.11 10.86
N TRP A 44 12.21 -1.17 11.10
CA TRP A 44 10.79 -1.06 11.45
C TRP A 44 10.57 -0.19 12.70
N ARG A 45 11.37 -0.42 13.75
CA ARG A 45 11.28 0.33 15.01
C ARG A 45 11.81 1.76 14.90
N SER A 46 12.84 2.02 14.11
CA SER A 46 13.30 3.41 13.89
C SER A 46 12.24 4.21 13.13
N LEU A 47 11.62 3.60 12.12
CA LEU A 47 10.57 4.22 11.33
C LEU A 47 9.27 4.40 12.11
N SER A 48 8.97 3.57 13.11
CA SER A 48 7.78 3.80 13.95
C SER A 48 7.93 5.04 14.84
N GLN A 49 9.15 5.34 15.29
CA GLN A 49 9.46 6.57 16.02
C GLN A 49 9.40 7.80 15.10
N GLU A 50 9.92 7.69 13.88
CA GLU A 50 9.90 8.78 12.89
C GLU A 50 8.49 9.02 12.33
N ALA A 51 7.70 7.97 12.09
CA ALA A 51 6.34 8.06 11.55
C ALA A 51 5.41 8.92 12.41
N ARG A 52 5.63 8.96 13.73
CA ARG A 52 4.92 9.87 14.64
C ARG A 52 5.15 11.35 14.37
N LEU A 53 6.27 11.70 13.74
CA LEU A 53 6.70 13.08 13.49
C LEU A 53 6.59 13.45 12.01
N ASN A 54 6.78 12.49 11.11
CA ASN A 54 6.70 12.64 9.66
C ASN A 54 6.49 11.23 9.10
N ASP A 55 5.43 10.95 8.34
CA ASP A 55 5.04 9.57 8.00
C ASP A 55 5.68 9.06 6.69
N PRO A 56 6.76 8.25 6.71
CA PRO A 56 7.26 7.51 5.56
C PRO A 56 6.51 6.18 5.41
N GLY A 57 5.17 6.21 5.42
CA GLY A 57 4.29 5.03 5.36
C GLY A 57 4.64 4.04 4.24
N CYS A 58 5.39 4.52 3.23
CA CYS A 58 6.01 3.78 2.12
C CYS A 58 6.93 2.60 2.51
N VAL A 59 7.63 2.69 3.64
CA VAL A 59 8.65 1.68 3.99
C VAL A 59 8.10 0.63 4.93
N ARG A 60 7.31 1.04 5.93
CA ARG A 60 6.64 0.11 6.84
C ARG A 60 5.53 -0.67 6.13
N GLY A 61 4.82 -0.10 5.16
CA GLY A 61 3.82 -0.85 4.39
C GLY A 61 4.44 -1.98 3.57
N GLY A 62 5.54 -1.73 2.85
CA GLY A 62 6.29 -2.76 2.13
C GLY A 62 6.84 -3.88 3.02
N MET A 63 7.25 -3.57 4.26
CA MET A 63 7.66 -4.58 5.25
C MET A 63 6.49 -5.35 5.86
N ALA A 64 5.36 -4.67 6.09
CA ALA A 64 4.14 -5.32 6.57
C ALA A 64 3.61 -6.31 5.53
N LEU A 65 3.69 -5.96 4.24
CA LEU A 65 3.35 -6.85 3.15
C LEU A 65 4.23 -8.11 3.15
N PHE A 66 5.55 -7.96 3.32
CA PHE A 66 6.46 -9.11 3.45
C PHE A 66 6.11 -10.03 4.62
N LEU A 67 5.74 -9.48 5.77
CA LEU A 67 5.34 -10.26 6.94
C LEU A 67 4.03 -11.03 6.71
N LEU A 68 3.10 -10.45 5.94
CA LEU A 68 1.84 -11.07 5.56
C LEU A 68 2.05 -12.18 4.52
N ASP A 69 2.81 -11.92 3.46
CA ASP A 69 3.01 -12.87 2.37
C ASP A 69 3.85 -14.09 2.79
N ASN A 70 4.70 -13.95 3.81
CA ASN A 70 5.53 -15.04 4.34
C ASN A 70 4.94 -15.70 5.60
N ASP A 71 3.68 -15.43 5.96
CA ASP A 71 3.03 -15.94 7.18
C ASP A 71 3.91 -15.80 8.45
N SER A 72 4.77 -14.76 8.49
CA SER A 72 5.87 -14.68 9.45
C SER A 72 5.41 -14.36 10.88
N LEU A 73 4.15 -13.98 11.03
CA LEU A 73 3.52 -13.68 12.31
C LEU A 73 2.56 -14.79 12.77
N ASP A 74 2.23 -15.75 11.90
CA ASP A 74 1.28 -16.80 12.22
C ASP A 74 1.85 -17.78 13.26
N GLY A 75 1.03 -18.08 14.27
CA GLY A 75 1.43 -18.96 15.38
C GLY A 75 2.37 -18.31 16.42
N LEU A 76 2.80 -17.07 16.22
CA LEU A 76 3.57 -16.34 17.23
C LEU A 76 2.70 -15.91 18.41
N SER A 77 3.27 -15.94 19.62
CA SER A 77 2.63 -15.36 20.79
C SER A 77 2.60 -13.83 20.69
N VAL A 78 1.63 -13.19 21.35
CA VAL A 78 1.55 -11.72 21.46
C VAL A 78 2.86 -11.12 21.97
N ALA A 79 3.53 -11.78 22.92
CA ALA A 79 4.82 -11.34 23.44
C ALA A 79 5.92 -11.36 22.37
N SER A 80 5.97 -12.43 21.57
CA SER A 80 6.94 -12.58 20.47
C SER A 80 6.69 -11.57 19.35
N VAL A 81 5.42 -11.28 19.03
CA VAL A 81 5.05 -10.25 18.05
C VAL A 81 5.49 -8.87 18.54
N LYS A 82 5.27 -8.55 19.83
CA LYS A 82 5.75 -7.29 20.43
C LYS A 82 7.25 -7.20 20.51
N GLU A 83 7.93 -8.31 20.78
CA GLU A 83 9.39 -8.36 20.75
C GLU A 83 9.89 -8.06 19.34
N LEU A 84 9.25 -8.60 18.30
CA LEU A 84 9.64 -8.40 16.90
C LEU A 84 9.34 -6.98 16.39
N LEU A 85 8.09 -6.54 16.52
CA LEU A 85 7.56 -5.31 15.92
C LEU A 85 7.65 -4.08 16.84
N GLY A 86 7.97 -4.28 18.12
CA GLY A 86 7.84 -3.26 19.15
C GLY A 86 6.42 -3.16 19.69
N GLU A 87 6.20 -2.15 20.54
CA GLU A 87 4.87 -1.87 21.09
C GLU A 87 3.90 -1.42 20.00
N ALA A 88 2.67 -1.91 20.10
CA ALA A 88 1.59 -1.52 19.20
C ALA A 88 1.10 -0.10 19.51
N ASP A 89 0.66 0.62 18.49
CA ASP A 89 0.11 1.97 18.64
C ASP A 89 -1.21 1.95 19.39
N THR A 90 -2.05 0.95 19.08
CA THR A 90 -3.26 0.67 19.86
C THR A 90 -3.39 -0.83 20.14
N VAL A 91 -3.91 -1.14 21.33
CA VAL A 91 -4.19 -2.51 21.76
C VAL A 91 -5.69 -2.59 21.97
N LEU A 92 -6.38 -3.28 21.05
CA LEU A 92 -7.75 -3.71 21.26
C LEU A 92 -7.75 -5.12 21.84
N ALA A 93 -8.82 -5.52 22.53
CA ALA A 93 -8.93 -6.72 23.36
C ALA A 93 -8.06 -7.94 22.96
N ASN A 94 -7.98 -8.28 21.67
CA ASN A 94 -7.08 -9.31 21.14
C ASN A 94 -6.42 -8.92 19.81
N GLN A 95 -6.15 -7.63 19.60
CA GLN A 95 -5.58 -7.10 18.37
C GLN A 95 -4.50 -6.07 18.69
N LEU A 96 -3.33 -6.28 18.11
CA LEU A 96 -2.25 -5.31 18.08
C LEU A 96 -2.38 -4.51 16.79
N HIS A 97 -2.56 -3.20 16.92
CA HIS A 97 -2.68 -2.30 15.77
C HIS A 97 -1.39 -1.49 15.66
N TYR A 98 -0.71 -1.68 14.53
CA TYR A 98 0.47 -0.94 14.14
C TYR A 98 0.04 0.01 13.03
N ALA A 99 -0.39 1.21 13.39
CA ALA A 99 -0.99 2.14 12.45
C ALA A 99 0.05 2.82 11.56
N ARG A 100 -0.39 3.17 10.35
CA ARG A 100 0.15 4.31 9.60
C ARG A 100 -0.32 5.54 10.36
N THR A 101 0.57 6.23 11.06
CA THR A 101 0.21 7.44 11.81
C THR A 101 -0.11 8.56 10.83
N THR A 102 -1.34 8.58 10.33
CA THR A 102 -1.91 9.81 9.76
C THR A 102 -2.24 10.76 10.91
N PRO A 103 -1.88 12.05 10.80
CA PRO A 103 -2.22 13.08 11.79
C PRO A 103 -3.74 13.27 11.94
#